data_AF-A0A929XZV1-F1
#
_entry.id   AF-A0A929XZV1-F1
#
_cell.length_a   1.000
_cell.length_b   1.000
_cell.length_c   1.000
_cell.angle_alpha   90.00
_cell.angle_beta   90.00
_cell.angle_gamma   90.00
#
_symmetry.space_group_name_H-M   'P 1'
#
loop_
_entity.id
_entity.type
_entity.pdbx_description
1 polymer ?
#
loop_
_entity_poly.entity_id
_entity_poly.type
_entity_poly.pdbx_seq_one_letter_code
_entity_poly.pdbx_strand_id
1 'polypeptide(L)'
;MDSYVSKLIIFRAVGEDSILFRLADICRRFQAGSLKHPAEGLDRQVGGIDDPAGSLKSQAREWERERQALRTEVLLQVNRLLDLATRYGFNDNLWHNYLAFLLATTETPFTLVSERVGENKGSVNQFFKNDLEVFHALFHYDFTEIEEGLGLTCFRVLTHFQAIPKKEQIYNKNVSEKVLQLSGQLEEAKDAEEMFPIVTAFYKRYGVGEFGLNKAFRISDRPEEDGALILPIRSTGEMTLDDLIGYEAQKKKLIENTEAFVEGRSANNVLLYGDAGTGKSTSIKAILNAYYDRGLRMIEIYKHQCRDLSR
;
A
#
# COMPACT_ATOMS: atom_id res chain seq x y z
N MET A 1 14.09 -11.74 9.06
CA MET A 1 13.50 -10.72 8.16
C MET A 1 14.56 -10.01 7.31
N ASP A 2 15.59 -9.41 7.92
CA ASP A 2 16.65 -8.66 7.22
C ASP A 2 17.40 -9.44 6.12
N SER A 3 17.68 -10.72 6.36
CA SER A 3 18.27 -11.60 5.34
C SER A 3 17.40 -11.79 4.09
N TYR A 4 16.09 -11.56 4.19
CA TYR A 4 15.19 -11.56 3.05
C TYR A 4 15.19 -10.19 2.37
N VAL A 5 14.96 -9.12 3.14
CA VAL A 5 14.83 -7.75 2.61
C VAL A 5 16.12 -7.27 1.91
N SER A 6 17.30 -7.70 2.39
CA SER A 6 18.59 -7.43 1.74
C SER A 6 18.76 -8.03 0.34
N LYS A 7 17.93 -9.02 -0.02
CA LYS A 7 17.93 -9.65 -1.35
C LYS A 7 17.05 -8.92 -2.38
N LEU A 8 16.25 -7.93 -1.94
CA LEU A 8 15.40 -7.16 -2.86
C LEU A 8 16.23 -6.38 -3.87
N ILE A 9 15.85 -6.47 -5.14
CA ILE A 9 16.49 -5.80 -6.26
C ILE A 9 15.53 -4.77 -6.87
N ILE A 10 14.34 -5.19 -7.29
CA ILE A 10 13.34 -4.33 -7.93
C ILE A 10 12.68 -3.45 -6.87
N PHE A 11 12.24 -4.04 -5.76
CA PHE A 11 11.56 -3.33 -4.67
C PHE A 11 12.51 -2.68 -3.66
N ARG A 12 13.80 -2.57 -3.99
CA ARG A 12 14.72 -1.72 -3.21
C ARG A 12 14.30 -0.24 -3.25
N ALA A 13 13.47 0.15 -4.22
CA ALA A 13 12.86 1.47 -4.33
C ALA A 13 11.90 1.84 -3.19
N VAL A 14 11.41 0.88 -2.40
CA VAL A 14 10.49 1.10 -1.26
C VAL A 14 11.09 2.05 -0.19
N GLY A 15 12.42 2.22 -0.18
CA GLY A 15 13.12 3.18 0.67
C GLY A 15 13.39 2.66 2.08
N GLU A 16 14.54 3.07 2.64
CA GLU A 16 15.02 2.60 3.95
C GLU A 16 14.15 3.06 5.12
N ASP A 17 13.41 4.16 4.95
CA ASP A 17 12.47 4.66 5.94
C ASP A 17 11.13 3.92 5.98
N SER A 18 10.88 2.99 5.06
CA SER A 18 9.64 2.20 5.04
C SER A 18 9.49 1.33 6.29
N ILE A 19 8.26 0.95 6.60
CA ILE A 19 7.95 0.04 7.71
C ILE A 19 8.67 -1.30 7.50
N LEU A 20 8.74 -1.79 6.25
CA LEU A 20 9.45 -3.02 5.89
C LEU A 20 10.92 -2.99 6.28
N PHE A 21 11.67 -1.97 5.82
CA PHE A 21 13.11 -1.87 6.12
C PHE A 21 13.39 -1.58 7.60
N ARG A 22 12.54 -0.77 8.25
CA ARG A 22 12.65 -0.50 9.70
C ARG A 22 12.39 -1.76 10.54
N LEU A 23 11.35 -2.53 10.23
CA LEU A 23 11.10 -3.81 10.92
C LEU A 23 12.20 -4.84 10.64
N ALA A 24 12.73 -4.87 9.42
CA ALA A 24 13.86 -5.73 9.09
C ALA A 24 15.09 -5.44 9.97
N ASP A 25 15.47 -4.16 10.11
CA ASP A 25 16.59 -3.75 10.97
C ASP A 25 16.33 -4.08 12.45
N ILE A 26 15.11 -3.83 12.94
CA ILE A 26 14.71 -4.19 14.30
C ILE A 26 14.86 -5.70 14.53
N CYS A 27 14.35 -6.54 13.61
CA CYS A 27 14.50 -7.99 13.70
C CYS A 27 15.98 -8.43 13.65
N ARG A 28 16.80 -7.79 12.80
CA ARG A 28 18.24 -8.06 12.73
C ARG A 28 18.93 -7.76 14.05
N ARG A 29 18.66 -6.60 14.65
CA ARG A 29 19.21 -6.18 15.95
C ARG A 29 18.73 -7.08 17.08
N PHE A 30 17.45 -7.47 17.07
CA PHE A 30 16.91 -8.43 18.02
C PHE A 30 17.63 -9.80 17.95
N GLN A 31 17.87 -10.31 16.74
CA GLN A 31 18.57 -11.59 16.53
C GLN A 31 20.07 -11.51 16.86
N ALA A 32 20.74 -10.45 16.40
CA ALA A 32 22.18 -10.21 16.64
C ALA A 32 22.47 -9.91 18.11
N GLY A 33 21.59 -9.16 18.76
CA GLY A 33 21.67 -8.84 20.18
C GLY A 33 21.29 -10.00 21.08
N SER A 34 20.63 -11.05 20.54
CA SER A 34 20.08 -12.21 21.26
C SER A 34 19.78 -11.85 22.71
N LEU A 35 18.62 -11.22 22.96
CA LEU A 35 18.09 -10.97 24.30
C LEU A 35 17.77 -12.30 25.03
N LYS A 36 18.72 -13.24 25.08
CA LYS A 36 18.74 -14.33 26.05
C LYS A 36 18.86 -13.66 27.40
N HIS A 37 17.93 -13.96 28.28
CA HIS A 37 17.94 -13.40 29.62
C HIS A 37 19.34 -13.59 30.23
N PRO A 38 19.94 -12.60 30.92
CA PRO A 38 21.31 -12.73 31.45
C PRO A 38 21.53 -13.98 32.32
N ALA A 39 20.46 -14.58 32.85
CA ALA A 39 20.50 -15.85 33.59
C ALA A 39 20.77 -17.11 32.74
N GLU A 40 20.51 -17.11 31.42
CA GLU A 40 20.65 -18.31 30.58
C GLU A 40 22.11 -18.56 30.11
N GLY A 41 23.01 -17.59 30.29
CA GLY A 41 24.44 -17.72 29.97
C GLY A 41 25.33 -18.12 31.15
N LEU A 42 24.78 -18.27 32.35
CA LEU A 42 25.54 -18.35 33.60
C LEU A 42 25.97 -19.76 34.02
N ASP A 43 25.56 -20.80 33.29
CA ASP A 43 25.86 -22.19 33.67
C ASP A 43 27.26 -22.68 33.25
N ARG A 44 28.12 -21.81 32.68
CA ARG A 44 29.42 -22.24 32.13
C ARG A 44 30.68 -21.48 32.57
N GLN A 45 30.59 -20.43 33.39
CA GLN A 45 31.81 -19.76 33.90
C GLN A 45 31.67 -19.37 35.37
N VAL A 46 31.89 -20.34 36.25
CA VAL A 46 32.26 -20.06 37.65
C VAL A 46 33.76 -20.31 37.76
N GLY A 47 34.54 -19.22 37.74
CA GLY A 47 35.99 -19.29 37.94
C GLY A 47 36.68 -17.95 37.76
N GLY A 48 36.63 -17.09 38.78
CA GLY A 48 37.42 -15.86 38.84
C GLY A 48 36.82 -14.80 39.76
N ILE A 49 37.49 -14.54 40.88
CA ILE A 49 37.15 -13.52 41.87
C ILE A 49 37.62 -12.17 41.33
N ASP A 50 36.69 -11.27 41.00
CA ASP A 50 36.78 -9.81 41.08
C ASP A 50 35.42 -9.20 40.66
N ASP A 51 34.74 -8.50 41.58
CA ASP A 51 33.37 -7.93 41.51
C ASP A 51 32.45 -8.38 40.33
N PRO A 52 32.00 -9.65 40.33
CA PRO A 52 31.04 -10.13 39.34
C PRO A 52 29.67 -9.46 39.48
N ALA A 53 29.31 -8.96 40.66
CA ALA A 53 27.99 -8.42 40.95
C ALA A 53 27.76 -7.01 40.36
N GLY A 54 28.80 -6.17 40.33
CA GLY A 54 28.76 -4.86 39.68
C GLY A 54 28.62 -4.96 38.15
N SER A 55 29.43 -5.83 37.52
CA SER A 55 29.44 -6.07 36.07
C SER A 55 28.13 -6.70 35.57
N LEU A 56 27.59 -7.69 36.31
CA LEU A 56 26.30 -8.31 35.98
C LEU A 56 25.13 -7.31 36.09
N LYS A 57 25.14 -6.41 37.08
CA LYS A 57 24.11 -5.36 37.21
C LYS A 57 24.18 -4.33 36.09
N SER A 58 25.38 -3.95 35.63
CA SER A 58 25.51 -3.06 34.47
C SER A 58 25.04 -3.71 33.17
N GLN A 59 25.41 -4.98 32.94
CA GLN A 59 24.96 -5.73 31.76
C GLN A 59 23.45 -5.91 31.74
N ALA A 60 22.83 -6.26 32.87
CA ALA A 60 21.37 -6.37 32.98
C ALA A 60 20.63 -5.04 32.72
N ARG A 61 21.21 -3.91 33.17
CA ARG A 61 20.66 -2.57 32.89
C ARG A 61 20.80 -2.18 31.41
N GLU A 62 21.91 -2.53 30.77
CA GLU A 62 22.12 -2.27 29.35
C GLU A 62 21.19 -3.11 28.48
N TRP A 63 21.05 -4.40 28.80
CA TRP A 63 20.08 -5.31 28.20
C TRP A 63 18.64 -4.78 28.28
N GLU A 64 18.20 -4.35 29.46
CA GLU A 64 16.83 -3.83 29.61
C GLU A 64 16.66 -2.50 28.84
N ARG A 65 17.68 -1.64 28.77
CA ARG A 65 17.63 -0.41 27.97
C ARG A 65 17.49 -0.72 26.48
N GLU A 66 18.27 -1.65 25.94
CA GLU A 66 18.19 -2.05 24.54
C GLU A 66 16.84 -2.71 24.21
N ARG A 67 16.35 -3.59 25.10
CA ARG A 67 15.03 -4.20 24.99
C ARG A 67 13.91 -3.15 24.96
N GLN A 68 13.97 -2.15 25.83
CA GLN A 68 12.99 -1.04 25.82
C GLN A 68 13.09 -0.18 24.56
N ALA A 69 14.31 0.08 24.06
CA ALA A 69 14.50 0.81 22.80
C ALA A 69 13.87 0.06 21.62
N LEU A 70 14.16 -1.23 21.45
CA LEU A 70 13.55 -2.07 20.41
C LEU A 70 12.03 -2.13 20.53
N ARG A 71 11.51 -2.25 21.76
CA ARG A 71 10.07 -2.22 22.04
C ARG A 71 9.42 -0.92 21.54
N THR A 72 10.02 0.23 21.84
CA THR A 72 9.54 1.54 21.35
C THR A 72 9.58 1.63 19.83
N GLU A 73 10.65 1.15 19.20
CA GLU A 73 10.80 1.15 17.75
C GLU A 73 9.75 0.26 17.04
N VAL A 74 9.46 -0.93 17.59
CA VAL A 74 8.37 -1.80 17.10
C VAL A 74 7.02 -1.09 17.20
N LEU A 75 6.71 -0.51 18.37
CA LEU A 75 5.43 0.19 18.57
C LEU A 75 5.26 1.38 17.62
N LEU A 76 6.35 2.07 17.27
CA LEU A 76 6.33 3.10 16.24
C LEU A 76 5.96 2.52 14.87
N GLN A 77 6.53 1.38 14.47
CA GLN A 77 6.19 0.74 13.19
C GLN A 77 4.73 0.24 13.17
N VAL A 78 4.25 -0.30 14.29
CA VAL A 78 2.84 -0.68 14.47
C VAL A 78 1.93 0.53 14.32
N ASN A 79 2.27 1.67 14.94
CA ASN A 79 1.50 2.90 14.78
C ASN A 79 1.44 3.38 13.32
N ARG A 80 2.56 3.29 12.58
CA ARG A 80 2.59 3.60 11.14
C ARG A 80 1.72 2.65 10.31
N LEU A 81 1.67 1.36 10.65
CA LEU A 81 0.75 0.40 10.02
C LEU A 81 -0.72 0.77 10.29
N LEU A 82 -1.05 1.17 11.52
CA LEU A 82 -2.41 1.59 11.89
C LEU A 82 -2.83 2.89 11.19
N ASP A 83 -1.90 3.84 11.01
CA ASP A 83 -2.13 5.05 10.23
C ASP A 83 -2.42 4.71 8.77
N LEU A 84 -1.65 3.79 8.18
CA LEU A 84 -1.89 3.31 6.82
C LEU A 84 -3.25 2.62 6.71
N ALA A 85 -3.57 1.72 7.64
CA ALA A 85 -4.85 1.05 7.72
C ALA A 85 -6.02 2.05 7.85
N THR A 86 -5.84 3.13 8.60
CA THR A 86 -6.85 4.20 8.71
C THR A 86 -7.02 4.98 7.41
N ARG A 87 -5.93 5.30 6.70
CA ARG A 87 -5.97 6.06 5.44
C ARG A 87 -6.58 5.28 4.30
N TYR A 88 -6.28 3.99 4.21
CA TYR A 88 -6.71 3.13 3.11
C TYR A 88 -7.87 2.21 3.48
N GLY A 89 -8.28 2.13 4.75
CA GLY A 89 -9.40 1.28 5.18
C GLY A 89 -9.04 -0.20 5.25
N PHE A 90 -7.77 -0.53 5.50
CA PHE A 90 -7.35 -1.93 5.61
C PHE A 90 -7.89 -2.58 6.87
N ASN A 91 -8.20 -3.87 6.75
CA ASN A 91 -8.77 -4.71 7.80
C ASN A 91 -8.16 -6.11 7.77
N ASP A 92 -8.41 -6.94 8.78
CA ASP A 92 -7.93 -8.31 8.89
C ASP A 92 -6.41 -8.37 9.08
N ASN A 93 -5.63 -8.91 8.13
CA ASN A 93 -4.17 -9.00 8.27
C ASN A 93 -3.48 -7.73 7.75
N LEU A 94 -3.19 -6.78 8.65
CA LEU A 94 -2.57 -5.50 8.28
C LEU A 94 -1.14 -5.64 7.74
N TRP A 95 -0.42 -6.70 8.12
CA TRP A 95 0.92 -6.95 7.59
C TRP A 95 0.86 -7.39 6.13
N HIS A 96 -0.03 -8.33 5.79
CA HIS A 96 -0.25 -8.77 4.41
C HIS A 96 -0.76 -7.63 3.54
N ASN A 97 -1.73 -6.85 4.04
CA ASN A 97 -2.24 -5.69 3.33
C ASN A 97 -1.15 -4.64 3.06
N TYR A 98 -0.22 -4.45 4.01
CA TYR A 98 0.91 -3.56 3.81
C TYR A 98 1.87 -4.08 2.72
N LEU A 99 2.18 -5.38 2.71
CA LEU A 99 3.03 -5.98 1.67
C LEU A 99 2.38 -5.88 0.28
N ALA A 100 1.09 -6.20 0.18
CA ALA A 100 0.32 -6.01 -1.05
C ALA A 100 0.26 -4.55 -1.49
N PHE A 101 0.14 -3.62 -0.52
CA PHE A 101 0.19 -2.18 -0.78
C PHE A 101 1.55 -1.76 -1.38
N LEU A 102 2.67 -2.28 -0.86
CA LEU A 102 4.00 -2.02 -1.43
C LEU A 102 4.08 -2.51 -2.88
N LEU A 103 3.62 -3.73 -3.16
CA LEU A 103 3.59 -4.28 -4.53
C LEU A 103 2.74 -3.42 -5.46
N ALA A 104 1.59 -2.92 -4.99
CA ALA A 104 0.66 -2.13 -5.79
C ALA A 104 1.11 -0.67 -6.03
N THR A 105 1.85 -0.08 -5.09
CA THR A 105 2.18 1.36 -5.12
C THR A 105 3.61 1.69 -5.50
N THR A 106 4.53 0.72 -5.45
CA THR A 106 5.94 0.98 -5.77
C THR A 106 6.16 1.04 -7.28
N GLU A 107 6.38 2.25 -7.78
CA GLU A 107 6.77 2.47 -9.17
C GLU A 107 8.26 2.15 -9.37
N THR A 108 8.53 1.25 -10.31
CA THR A 108 9.86 0.83 -10.73
C THR A 108 9.86 0.69 -12.25
N PRO A 109 11.02 0.69 -12.93
CA PRO A 109 11.06 0.44 -14.37
C PRO A 109 10.36 -0.88 -14.78
N PHE A 110 10.44 -1.92 -13.94
CA PHE A 110 9.73 -3.17 -14.19
C PHE A 110 8.21 -2.98 -14.11
N THR A 111 7.71 -2.44 -13.00
CA THR A 111 6.27 -2.33 -12.74
C THR A 111 5.58 -1.44 -13.78
N LEU A 112 6.24 -0.35 -14.23
CA LEU A 112 5.74 0.53 -15.29
C LEU A 112 5.69 -0.13 -16.68
N VAL A 113 6.60 -1.06 -16.97
CA VAL A 113 6.56 -1.83 -18.23
C VAL A 113 5.48 -2.91 -18.17
N SER A 114 5.37 -3.59 -17.03
CA SER A 114 4.34 -4.61 -16.78
C SER A 114 2.92 -4.05 -16.83
N GLU A 115 2.71 -2.78 -16.44
CA GLU A 115 1.42 -2.09 -16.61
C GLU A 115 0.95 -2.11 -18.07
N ARG A 116 1.85 -1.87 -19.04
CA ARG A 116 1.48 -1.76 -20.46
C ARG A 116 1.38 -3.11 -21.17
N VAL A 117 2.29 -4.02 -20.86
CA VAL A 117 2.50 -5.25 -21.65
C VAL A 117 1.96 -6.49 -20.91
N GLY A 118 1.82 -6.43 -19.59
CA GLY A 118 1.55 -7.60 -18.74
C GLY A 118 2.77 -8.51 -18.65
N GLU A 119 2.56 -9.82 -18.80
CA GLU A 119 3.64 -10.80 -18.88
C GLU A 119 4.52 -10.54 -20.09
N ASN A 120 5.74 -10.08 -19.84
CA ASN A 120 6.77 -9.88 -20.85
C ASN A 120 7.81 -11.00 -20.77
N LYS A 121 8.48 -11.35 -21.87
CA LYS A 121 9.62 -12.28 -21.87
C LYS A 121 10.91 -11.47 -21.74
N GLY A 122 11.47 -11.40 -20.53
CA GLY A 122 12.73 -10.71 -20.27
C GLY A 122 13.47 -11.29 -19.07
N SER A 123 14.80 -11.16 -19.05
CA SER A 123 15.63 -11.59 -17.92
C SER A 123 15.31 -10.85 -16.62
N VAL A 124 14.75 -9.64 -16.72
CA VAL A 124 14.26 -8.87 -15.56
C VAL A 124 13.19 -9.61 -14.75
N ASN A 125 12.43 -10.52 -15.37
CA ASN A 125 11.46 -11.34 -14.65
C ASN A 125 12.12 -12.23 -13.60
N GLN A 126 13.38 -12.65 -13.80
CA GLN A 126 14.09 -13.43 -12.81
C GLN A 126 14.33 -12.61 -11.54
N PHE A 127 14.72 -11.33 -11.69
CA PHE A 127 14.88 -10.45 -10.54
C PHE A 127 13.55 -10.18 -9.83
N PHE A 128 12.47 -10.00 -10.60
CA PHE A 128 11.16 -9.81 -10.02
C PHE A 128 10.66 -11.07 -9.29
N LYS A 129 10.87 -12.27 -9.84
CA LYS A 129 10.56 -13.53 -9.17
C LYS A 129 11.36 -13.73 -7.88
N ASN A 130 12.64 -13.39 -7.89
CA ASN A 130 13.46 -13.42 -6.67
C ASN A 130 12.92 -12.47 -5.60
N ASP A 131 12.46 -11.27 -5.99
CA ASP A 131 11.79 -10.35 -5.07
C ASP A 131 10.46 -10.95 -4.57
N LEU A 132 9.69 -11.62 -5.43
CA LEU A 132 8.47 -12.32 -5.01
C LEU A 132 8.74 -13.48 -4.05
N GLU A 133 9.87 -14.18 -4.15
CA GLU A 133 10.28 -15.17 -3.13
C GLU A 133 10.49 -14.50 -1.77
N VAL A 134 11.07 -13.29 -1.77
CA VAL A 134 11.20 -12.47 -0.56
C VAL A 134 9.83 -12.08 -0.02
N PHE A 135 8.93 -11.57 -0.87
CA PHE A 135 7.57 -11.23 -0.45
C PHE A 135 6.83 -12.46 0.09
N HIS A 136 6.89 -13.61 -0.57
CA HIS A 136 6.31 -14.86 -0.10
C HIS A 136 6.82 -15.22 1.32
N ALA A 137 8.13 -15.13 1.55
CA ALA A 137 8.72 -15.35 2.87
C ALA A 137 8.25 -14.30 3.91
N LEU A 138 8.02 -13.06 3.49
CA LEU A 138 7.51 -11.99 4.36
C LEU A 138 6.03 -12.20 4.70
N PHE A 139 5.20 -12.67 3.77
CA PHE A 139 3.79 -13.04 4.03
C PHE A 139 3.71 -14.13 5.10
N HIS A 140 4.63 -15.09 5.09
CA HIS A 140 4.69 -16.19 6.05
C HIS A 140 5.63 -15.93 7.24
N TYR A 141 6.05 -14.68 7.46
CA TYR A 141 7.00 -14.37 8.52
C TYR A 141 6.35 -14.46 9.91
N ASP A 142 6.95 -15.25 10.80
CA ASP A 142 6.50 -15.39 12.18
C ASP A 142 7.12 -14.31 13.08
N PHE A 143 6.27 -13.46 13.66
CA PHE A 143 6.68 -12.43 14.61
C PHE A 143 6.65 -12.90 16.08
N THR A 144 6.27 -14.16 16.35
CA THR A 144 6.11 -14.68 17.71
C THR A 144 7.37 -14.53 18.55
N GLU A 145 8.54 -14.85 17.99
CA GLU A 145 9.82 -14.76 18.71
C GLU A 145 10.13 -13.34 19.21
N ILE A 146 9.92 -12.33 18.35
CA ILE A 146 10.18 -10.93 18.72
C ILE A 146 9.08 -10.37 19.64
N GLU A 147 7.83 -10.79 19.47
CA GLU A 147 6.75 -10.43 20.38
C GLU A 147 7.03 -10.91 21.80
N GLU A 148 7.37 -12.18 21.96
CA GLU A 148 7.63 -12.79 23.26
C GLU A 148 8.90 -12.19 23.90
N GLY A 149 9.98 -12.03 23.13
CA GLY A 149 11.22 -11.42 23.62
C GLY A 149 11.05 -9.97 24.11
N LEU A 150 10.18 -9.20 23.46
CA LEU A 150 9.90 -7.80 23.83
C LEU A 150 8.71 -7.63 24.78
N GLY A 151 8.00 -8.71 25.10
CA GLY A 151 6.77 -8.67 25.92
C GLY A 151 5.66 -7.84 25.27
N LEU A 152 5.44 -8.07 23.97
CA LEU A 152 4.46 -7.41 23.12
C LEU A 152 3.39 -8.41 22.63
N THR A 153 2.26 -7.88 22.17
CA THR A 153 1.16 -8.67 21.56
C THR A 153 0.62 -8.00 20.29
N CYS A 154 1.34 -7.01 19.77
CA CYS A 154 0.86 -6.16 18.69
C CYS A 154 0.71 -6.89 17.35
N PHE A 155 1.63 -7.77 16.96
CA PHE A 155 1.55 -8.48 15.68
C PHE A 155 0.42 -9.51 15.66
N ARG A 156 0.13 -10.20 16.77
CA ARG A 156 -1.08 -11.03 16.91
C ARG A 156 -2.37 -10.24 16.73
N VAL A 157 -2.41 -9.00 17.20
CA VAL A 157 -3.56 -8.10 17.00
C VAL A 157 -3.62 -7.59 15.56
N LEU A 158 -2.47 -7.28 14.94
CA LEU A 158 -2.38 -6.81 13.57
C LEU A 158 -2.79 -7.86 12.53
N THR A 159 -2.65 -9.16 12.83
CA THR A 159 -3.08 -10.24 11.93
C THR A 159 -4.59 -10.48 11.95
N HIS A 160 -5.29 -10.00 12.98
CA HIS A 160 -6.75 -10.13 13.15
C HIS A 160 -7.39 -8.77 13.44
N PHE A 161 -6.91 -7.73 12.76
CA PHE A 161 -7.34 -6.36 13.02
C PHE A 161 -8.78 -6.13 12.60
N GLN A 162 -9.56 -5.47 13.46
CA GLN A 162 -10.92 -5.04 13.15
C GLN A 162 -11.00 -3.53 13.23
N ALA A 163 -11.14 -2.88 12.07
CA ALA A 163 -11.33 -1.45 11.97
C ALA A 163 -12.70 -1.06 12.54
N ILE A 164 -12.73 0.00 13.36
CA ILE A 164 -14.00 0.58 13.81
C ILE A 164 -14.64 1.29 12.61
N PRO A 165 -15.86 0.90 12.18
CA PRO A 165 -16.53 1.53 11.05
C PRO A 165 -16.84 2.98 11.39
N LYS A 166 -16.07 3.92 10.84
CA LYS A 166 -16.42 5.34 10.86
C LYS A 166 -17.54 5.55 9.84
N LYS A 167 -18.61 6.24 10.24
CA LYS A 167 -19.71 6.66 9.35
C LYS A 167 -19.10 7.37 8.13
N GLU A 168 -19.23 6.72 6.98
CA GLU A 168 -19.09 7.22 5.60
C GLU A 168 -17.87 8.14 5.29
N GLN A 169 -16.94 7.60 4.49
CA GLN A 169 -16.05 8.35 3.55
C GLN A 169 -14.79 9.09 4.07
N ILE A 170 -13.88 8.45 4.82
CA ILE A 170 -12.54 9.05 5.08
C ILE A 170 -11.36 8.14 4.69
N TYR A 171 -11.57 7.11 3.88
CA TYR A 171 -10.47 6.28 3.38
C TYR A 171 -10.53 6.14 1.86
N ASN A 172 -9.38 5.82 1.25
CA ASN A 172 -9.27 5.63 -0.19
C ASN A 172 -9.84 4.26 -0.59
N LYS A 173 -11.17 4.19 -0.76
CA LYS A 173 -11.90 2.95 -1.08
C LYS A 173 -11.41 2.30 -2.38
N ASN A 174 -11.08 3.12 -3.40
CA ASN A 174 -10.60 2.62 -4.69
C ASN A 174 -9.27 1.84 -4.56
N VAL A 175 -8.36 2.30 -3.70
CA VAL A 175 -7.09 1.61 -3.41
C VAL A 175 -7.33 0.44 -2.47
N SER A 176 -8.18 0.64 -1.45
CA SER A 176 -8.54 -0.39 -0.47
C SER A 176 -8.93 -1.70 -1.12
N GLU A 177 -9.97 -1.67 -1.96
CA GLU A 177 -10.56 -2.88 -2.54
C GLU A 177 -9.54 -3.66 -3.38
N LYS A 178 -8.74 -2.94 -4.17
CA LYS A 178 -7.70 -3.51 -5.01
C LYS A 178 -6.60 -4.16 -4.18
N VAL A 179 -6.12 -3.49 -3.13
CA VAL A 179 -5.05 -4.00 -2.28
C VAL A 179 -5.54 -5.17 -1.44
N LEU A 180 -6.75 -5.12 -0.88
CA LEU A 180 -7.33 -6.23 -0.12
C LEU A 180 -7.53 -7.46 -1.01
N GLN A 181 -8.02 -7.27 -2.24
CA GLN A 181 -8.13 -8.34 -3.22
C GLN A 181 -6.76 -8.95 -3.55
N LEU A 182 -5.76 -8.11 -3.83
CA LEU A 182 -4.40 -8.56 -4.11
C LEU A 182 -3.82 -9.31 -2.90
N SER A 183 -3.98 -8.78 -1.70
CA SER A 183 -3.50 -9.39 -0.46
C SER A 183 -4.05 -10.80 -0.27
N GLY A 184 -5.37 -10.99 -0.41
CA GLY A 184 -5.99 -12.31 -0.27
C GLY A 184 -5.50 -13.31 -1.34
N GLN A 185 -5.34 -12.87 -2.59
CA GLN A 185 -4.80 -13.73 -3.65
C GLN A 185 -3.34 -14.14 -3.40
N LEU A 186 -2.53 -13.25 -2.84
CA LEU A 186 -1.13 -13.53 -2.51
C LEU A 186 -0.98 -14.40 -1.26
N GLU A 187 -1.90 -14.30 -0.31
CA GLU A 187 -1.93 -15.18 0.88
C GLU A 187 -2.23 -16.64 0.50
N GLU A 188 -3.05 -16.88 -0.52
CA GLU A 188 -3.37 -18.23 -1.02
C GLU A 188 -2.29 -18.82 -1.94
N ALA A 189 -1.38 -18.00 -2.46
CA ALA A 189 -0.34 -18.42 -3.39
C ALA A 189 0.75 -19.23 -2.68
N LYS A 190 1.12 -20.38 -3.24
CA LYS A 190 2.07 -21.32 -2.59
C LYS A 190 3.53 -20.91 -2.68
N ASP A 191 3.88 -20.10 -3.69
CA ASP A 191 5.24 -19.70 -3.98
C ASP A 191 5.29 -18.48 -4.93
N ALA A 192 6.50 -18.05 -5.26
CA ALA A 192 6.75 -16.94 -6.17
C ALA A 192 6.26 -17.19 -7.61
N GLU A 193 6.16 -18.46 -8.04
CA GLU A 193 5.67 -18.82 -9.39
C GLU A 193 4.15 -18.62 -9.48
N GLU A 194 3.40 -18.93 -8.42
CA GLU A 194 1.96 -18.63 -8.33
C GLU A 194 1.71 -17.11 -8.09
N MET A 195 2.56 -16.43 -7.31
CA MET A 195 2.44 -14.97 -7.10
C MET A 195 2.69 -14.14 -8.36
N PHE A 196 3.62 -14.56 -9.22
CA PHE A 196 4.02 -13.80 -10.42
C PHE A 196 2.84 -13.46 -11.37
N PRO A 197 2.01 -14.41 -11.83
CA PRO A 197 0.88 -14.10 -12.69
C PRO A 197 -0.19 -13.26 -11.97
N ILE A 198 -0.37 -13.43 -10.65
CA ILE A 198 -1.30 -12.63 -9.85
C ILE A 198 -0.88 -11.15 -9.88
N VAL A 199 0.38 -10.86 -9.55
CA VAL A 199 0.89 -9.49 -9.46
C VAL A 199 0.98 -8.83 -10.85
N THR A 200 1.42 -9.57 -11.88
CA THR A 200 1.50 -9.02 -13.23
C THR A 200 0.12 -8.77 -13.85
N ALA A 201 -0.87 -9.64 -13.59
CA ALA A 201 -2.26 -9.40 -13.97
C ALA A 201 -2.84 -8.17 -13.24
N PHE A 202 -2.51 -7.99 -11.97
CA PHE A 202 -2.88 -6.79 -11.21
C PHE A 202 -2.34 -5.52 -11.89
N TYR A 203 -1.04 -5.48 -12.24
CA TYR A 203 -0.44 -4.33 -12.94
C TYR A 203 -1.09 -4.07 -14.29
N LYS A 204 -1.36 -5.11 -15.08
CA LYS A 204 -2.03 -4.97 -16.37
C LYS A 204 -3.44 -4.40 -16.24
N ARG A 205 -4.17 -4.81 -15.19
CA ARG A 205 -5.58 -4.42 -15.01
C ARG A 205 -5.72 -3.02 -14.41
N TYR A 206 -4.95 -2.71 -13.39
CA TYR A 206 -5.13 -1.50 -12.59
C TYR A 206 -4.01 -0.48 -12.77
N GLY A 207 -2.86 -0.88 -13.29
CA GLY A 207 -1.64 -0.07 -13.25
C GLY A 207 -0.97 -0.09 -11.88
N VAL A 208 0.04 0.76 -11.72
CA VAL A 208 0.86 0.85 -10.52
C VAL A 208 0.78 2.28 -9.97
N GLY A 209 1.01 2.44 -8.66
CA GLY A 209 1.14 3.75 -8.04
C GLY A 209 -0.19 4.51 -7.93
N GLU A 210 -0.10 5.78 -7.55
CA GLU A 210 -1.30 6.60 -7.30
C GLU A 210 -2.14 6.80 -8.57
N PHE A 211 -1.51 6.89 -9.75
CA PHE A 211 -2.24 7.07 -11.02
C PHE A 211 -2.94 5.81 -11.52
N GLY A 212 -2.34 4.64 -11.31
CA GLY A 212 -2.99 3.37 -11.65
C GLY A 212 -4.19 3.12 -10.74
N LEU A 213 -3.98 3.21 -9.43
CA LEU A 213 -4.95 2.76 -8.43
C LEU A 213 -6.14 3.70 -8.24
N ASN A 214 -6.05 4.95 -8.69
CA ASN A 214 -7.13 5.94 -8.61
C ASN A 214 -7.72 6.26 -9.98
N LYS A 215 -9.02 6.55 -10.01
CA LYS A 215 -9.75 6.90 -11.25
C LYS A 215 -9.99 8.40 -11.44
N ALA A 216 -9.95 9.14 -10.35
CA ALA A 216 -10.27 10.55 -10.31
C ALA A 216 -9.20 11.31 -9.53
N PHE A 217 -8.86 12.49 -10.00
CA PHE A 217 -7.86 13.37 -9.40
C PHE A 217 -8.36 14.80 -9.36
N ARG A 218 -7.73 15.62 -8.53
CA ARG A 218 -7.92 17.07 -8.46
C ARG A 218 -6.56 17.77 -8.48
N ILE A 219 -6.54 19.01 -8.95
CA ILE A 219 -5.36 19.86 -8.81
C ILE A 219 -5.28 20.42 -7.39
N SER A 220 -4.10 20.33 -6.76
CA SER A 220 -3.80 20.97 -5.48
C SER A 220 -3.66 22.47 -5.66
N ASP A 221 -4.27 23.25 -4.75
CA ASP A 221 -4.06 24.70 -4.66
C ASP A 221 -2.72 25.05 -4.00
N ARG A 222 -2.10 24.09 -3.29
CA ARG A 222 -0.84 24.26 -2.55
C ARG A 222 0.04 23.01 -2.67
N PRO A 223 0.64 22.76 -3.86
CA PRO A 223 1.40 21.54 -4.12
C PRO A 223 2.54 21.27 -3.14
N GLU A 224 3.16 22.31 -2.58
CA GLU A 224 4.23 22.18 -1.57
C GLU A 224 3.73 21.67 -0.22
N GLU A 225 2.56 22.11 0.23
CA GLU A 225 1.93 21.65 1.48
C GLU A 225 1.29 20.26 1.31
N ASP A 226 0.64 20.04 0.17
CA ASP A 226 -0.05 18.80 -0.14
C ASP A 226 0.89 17.69 -0.66
N GLY A 227 2.14 18.03 -0.98
CA GLY A 227 3.19 17.12 -1.45
C GLY A 227 3.08 16.71 -2.93
N ALA A 228 2.02 17.10 -3.64
CA ALA A 228 1.84 16.83 -5.06
C ALA A 228 0.91 17.83 -5.74
N LEU A 229 1.12 18.09 -7.03
CA LEU A 229 0.24 18.91 -7.86
C LEU A 229 -1.10 18.24 -8.13
N ILE A 230 -1.08 16.92 -8.35
CA ILE A 230 -2.26 16.12 -8.68
C ILE A 230 -2.54 15.19 -7.52
N LEU A 231 -3.70 15.33 -6.90
CA LEU A 231 -4.11 14.55 -5.74
C LEU A 231 -5.25 13.60 -6.10
N PRO A 232 -5.24 12.34 -5.62
CA PRO A 232 -6.32 11.40 -5.84
C PRO A 232 -7.60 11.81 -5.11
N ILE A 233 -8.74 11.60 -5.77
CA ILE A 233 -10.07 11.71 -5.14
C ILE A 233 -10.40 10.34 -4.52
N ARG A 234 -10.33 10.30 -3.18
CA ARG A 234 -10.39 9.06 -2.36
C ARG A 234 -11.70 8.27 -2.48
N SER A 235 -12.80 8.94 -2.84
CA SER A 235 -14.10 8.29 -3.07
C SER A 235 -14.85 9.04 -4.16
N THR A 236 -15.27 8.31 -5.19
CA THR A 236 -16.08 8.85 -6.29
C THR A 236 -17.54 8.41 -6.22
N GLY A 237 -17.92 7.63 -5.19
CA GLY A 237 -19.21 6.93 -5.13
C GLY A 237 -19.31 5.78 -6.13
N GLU A 238 -20.28 4.89 -5.92
CA GLU A 238 -20.56 3.71 -6.76
C GLU A 238 -21.69 3.95 -7.79
N MET A 239 -22.11 5.21 -7.95
CA MET A 239 -23.23 5.56 -8.82
C MET A 239 -22.98 5.06 -10.25
N THR A 240 -24.01 4.45 -10.82
CA THR A 240 -24.08 4.00 -12.21
C THR A 240 -24.97 4.93 -13.03
N LEU A 241 -24.94 4.79 -14.35
CA LEU A 241 -25.82 5.58 -15.23
C LEU A 241 -27.29 5.17 -15.11
N ASP A 242 -27.54 3.94 -14.64
CA ASP A 242 -28.88 3.40 -14.41
C ASP A 242 -29.51 3.97 -13.14
N ASP A 243 -28.70 4.38 -12.16
CA ASP A 243 -29.16 5.06 -10.93
C ASP A 243 -29.69 6.48 -11.20
N LEU A 244 -29.35 7.05 -12.35
CA LEU A 244 -29.83 8.37 -12.76
C LEU A 244 -31.18 8.20 -13.46
N ILE A 245 -32.24 8.86 -12.99
CA ILE A 245 -33.56 8.74 -13.63
C ILE A 245 -33.75 9.86 -14.66
N GLY A 246 -34.10 9.48 -15.90
CA GLY A 246 -34.44 10.42 -16.99
C GLY A 246 -33.25 10.90 -17.84
N TYR A 247 -33.52 11.84 -18.77
CA TYR A 247 -32.55 12.42 -19.71
C TYR A 247 -31.80 11.38 -20.59
N GLU A 248 -32.50 10.31 -20.98
CA GLU A 248 -31.94 9.19 -21.75
C GLU A 248 -31.25 9.62 -23.05
N ALA A 249 -31.80 10.60 -23.75
CA ALA A 249 -31.18 11.13 -24.97
C ALA A 249 -29.83 11.80 -24.69
N GLN A 250 -29.69 12.52 -23.57
CA GLN A 250 -28.45 13.17 -23.16
C GLN A 250 -27.44 12.14 -22.67
N LYS A 251 -27.87 11.16 -21.86
CA LYS A 251 -27.02 10.05 -21.42
C LYS A 251 -26.46 9.28 -22.60
N LYS A 252 -27.31 8.91 -23.57
CA LYS A 252 -26.90 8.19 -24.77
C LYS A 252 -25.81 8.94 -25.54
N LYS A 253 -25.99 10.25 -25.76
CA LYS A 253 -24.96 11.08 -26.41
C LYS A 253 -23.65 11.13 -25.62
N LEU A 254 -23.75 11.21 -24.30
CA LEU A 254 -22.59 11.26 -23.42
C LEU A 254 -21.83 9.93 -23.41
N ILE A 255 -22.56 8.81 -23.40
CA ILE A 255 -22.03 7.44 -23.55
C ILE A 255 -21.31 7.31 -24.89
N GLU A 256 -22.00 7.58 -26.01
CA GLU A 256 -21.42 7.44 -27.36
C GLU A 256 -20.15 8.28 -27.54
N ASN A 257 -20.14 9.50 -26.99
CA ASN A 257 -18.97 10.38 -27.04
C ASN A 257 -17.81 9.87 -26.17
N THR A 258 -18.12 9.32 -24.99
CA THR A 258 -17.11 8.72 -24.10
C THR A 258 -16.55 7.45 -24.71
N GLU A 259 -17.39 6.59 -25.31
CA GLU A 259 -16.97 5.41 -26.05
C GLU A 259 -16.04 5.75 -27.21
N ALA A 260 -16.38 6.79 -27.96
CA ALA A 260 -15.48 7.29 -28.99
C ALA A 260 -14.11 7.70 -28.40
N PHE A 261 -14.12 8.45 -27.29
CA PHE A 261 -12.89 8.90 -26.63
C PHE A 261 -12.01 7.73 -26.16
N VAL A 262 -12.58 6.77 -25.41
CA VAL A 262 -11.80 5.64 -24.87
C VAL A 262 -11.32 4.66 -25.94
N GLU A 263 -11.94 4.66 -27.12
CA GLU A 263 -11.52 3.87 -28.28
C GLU A 263 -10.52 4.60 -29.18
N GLY A 264 -10.12 5.82 -28.82
CA GLY A 264 -9.23 6.65 -29.65
C GLY A 264 -9.88 7.18 -30.93
N ARG A 265 -11.22 7.14 -31.02
CA ARG A 265 -11.99 7.79 -32.08
C ARG A 265 -12.18 9.28 -31.75
N SER A 266 -12.57 10.06 -32.76
CA SER A 266 -12.90 11.47 -32.56
C SER A 266 -14.04 11.64 -31.54
N ALA A 267 -13.78 12.43 -30.50
CA ALA A 267 -14.75 12.78 -29.47
C ALA A 267 -14.90 14.31 -29.36
N ASN A 268 -16.05 14.76 -28.89
CA ASN A 268 -16.38 16.17 -28.74
C ASN A 268 -16.12 16.65 -27.32
N ASN A 269 -15.80 17.94 -27.20
CA ASN A 269 -15.89 18.65 -25.93
C ASN A 269 -17.37 18.79 -25.53
N VAL A 270 -17.71 18.35 -24.32
CA VAL A 270 -19.10 18.35 -23.83
C VAL A 270 -19.28 19.39 -22.74
N LEU A 271 -20.28 20.25 -22.90
CA LEU A 271 -20.75 21.16 -21.86
C LEU A 271 -22.05 20.64 -21.26
N LEU A 272 -22.01 20.17 -20.01
CA LEU A 272 -23.20 19.84 -19.24
C LEU A 272 -23.72 21.08 -18.52
N TYR A 273 -24.93 21.54 -18.87
CA TYR A 273 -25.57 22.71 -18.27
C TYR A 273 -26.97 22.38 -17.74
N GLY A 274 -27.50 23.23 -16.86
CA GLY A 274 -28.78 23.06 -16.18
C GLY A 274 -28.67 23.37 -14.69
N ASP A 275 -29.82 23.40 -14.00
CA ASP A 275 -29.91 23.83 -12.60
C ASP A 275 -29.07 23.00 -11.63
N ALA A 276 -28.68 23.57 -10.49
CA ALA A 276 -27.99 22.82 -9.44
C ALA A 276 -28.84 21.61 -8.99
N GLY A 277 -28.19 20.46 -8.76
CA GLY A 277 -28.88 19.23 -8.34
C GLY A 277 -29.47 18.37 -9.47
N THR A 278 -29.36 18.77 -10.74
CA THR A 278 -29.88 17.98 -11.89
C THR A 278 -29.02 16.77 -12.29
N GLY A 279 -28.11 16.30 -11.44
CA GLY A 279 -27.32 15.09 -11.70
C GLY A 279 -26.15 15.25 -12.68
N LYS A 280 -25.73 16.47 -13.05
CA LYS A 280 -24.59 16.72 -13.96
C LYS A 280 -23.29 16.07 -13.48
N SER A 281 -22.84 16.39 -12.27
CA SER A 281 -21.62 15.82 -11.68
C SER A 281 -21.77 14.31 -11.44
N THR A 282 -22.97 13.87 -11.09
CA THR A 282 -23.28 12.44 -10.93
C THR A 282 -23.14 11.68 -12.24
N SER A 283 -23.59 12.25 -13.36
CA SER A 283 -23.44 11.65 -14.69
C SER A 283 -21.98 11.43 -15.08
N ILE A 284 -21.11 12.40 -14.77
CA ILE A 284 -19.67 12.27 -15.00
C ILE A 284 -19.06 11.17 -14.11
N LYS A 285 -19.43 11.12 -12.82
CA LYS A 285 -18.97 10.07 -11.89
C LYS A 285 -19.42 8.68 -12.35
N ALA A 286 -20.66 8.56 -12.83
CA ALA A 286 -21.21 7.32 -13.33
C ALA A 286 -20.49 6.82 -14.59
N ILE A 287 -20.16 7.73 -15.53
CA ILE A 287 -19.33 7.39 -16.68
C ILE A 287 -17.93 6.97 -16.26
N LEU A 288 -17.32 7.71 -15.33
CA LEU A 288 -16.00 7.34 -14.84
C LEU A 288 -16.00 5.93 -14.24
N ASN A 289 -17.05 5.57 -13.50
CA ASN A 289 -17.21 4.21 -12.96
C ASN A 289 -17.37 3.17 -14.09
N ALA A 290 -18.22 3.44 -15.08
CA ALA A 290 -18.50 2.51 -16.18
C ALA A 290 -17.30 2.24 -17.10
N TYR A 291 -16.42 3.25 -17.28
CA TYR A 291 -15.31 3.17 -18.24
C TYR A 291 -13.92 3.16 -17.59
N TYR A 292 -13.82 3.07 -16.26
CA TYR A 292 -12.52 3.00 -15.55
C TYR A 292 -11.64 1.84 -16.03
N ASP A 293 -12.24 0.65 -16.18
CA ASP A 293 -11.57 -0.57 -16.65
C ASP A 293 -11.15 -0.49 -18.13
N ARG A 294 -11.64 0.52 -18.86
CA ARG A 294 -11.24 0.85 -20.24
C ARG A 294 -10.21 1.98 -20.30
N GLY A 295 -9.57 2.29 -19.17
CA GLY A 295 -8.50 3.28 -19.07
C GLY A 295 -8.98 4.72 -18.87
N LEU A 296 -10.28 4.97 -18.70
CA LEU A 296 -10.77 6.33 -18.44
C LEU A 296 -10.27 6.84 -17.08
N ARG A 297 -9.74 8.07 -17.06
CA ARG A 297 -9.32 8.81 -15.88
C ARG A 297 -9.87 10.23 -15.94
N MET A 298 -10.14 10.82 -14.78
CA MET A 298 -10.69 12.18 -14.68
C MET A 298 -9.78 13.07 -13.85
N ILE A 299 -9.55 14.31 -14.30
CA ILE A 299 -8.92 15.37 -13.51
C ILE A 299 -9.93 16.50 -13.32
N GLU A 300 -10.27 16.81 -12.08
CA GLU A 300 -11.08 17.95 -11.70
C GLU A 300 -10.21 19.21 -11.60
N ILE A 301 -10.66 20.27 -12.26
CA ILE A 301 -10.00 21.57 -12.29
C ILE A 301 -11.03 22.64 -11.95
N TYR A 302 -10.77 23.43 -10.91
CA TYR A 302 -11.63 24.55 -10.56
C TYR A 302 -11.32 25.79 -11.39
N LYS A 303 -12.33 26.66 -11.58
CA LYS A 303 -12.20 27.87 -12.41
C LYS A 303 -11.02 28.76 -12.00
N HIS A 304 -10.71 28.88 -10.71
CA HIS A 304 -9.58 29.69 -10.24
C HIS A 304 -8.21 29.08 -10.58
N GLN A 305 -8.15 27.77 -10.82
CA GLN A 305 -6.95 27.02 -11.20
C GLN A 305 -6.66 27.12 -12.70
N CYS A 306 -7.65 27.49 -13.53
CA CYS A 306 -7.47 27.62 -14.98
C CYS A 306 -6.63 28.83 -15.41
N ARG A 307 -6.16 29.68 -14.47
CA ARG A 307 -5.35 30.87 -14.78
C ARG A 307 -4.07 30.52 -15.54
N ASP A 308 -3.49 29.37 -15.26
CA ASP A 308 -2.23 28.92 -15.89
C ASP A 308 -2.44 28.10 -17.17
N LEU A 309 -3.67 27.64 -17.45
CA LEU A 309 -4.03 26.91 -18.67
C LEU A 309 -4.34 27.84 -19.86
N SER A 310 -4.35 29.15 -19.63
CA SER A 310 -4.79 30.16 -20.61
C SER A 310 -3.70 30.58 -21.61
N ARG A 311 -2.67 29.75 -21.82
CA ARG A 311 -1.54 30.06 -22.71
C ARG A 311 -1.54 29.22 -23.98
#